data_AF-A0A920RD91-F1
#
_entry.id   AF-A0A920RD91-F1
#
_cell.length_a   1.000
_cell.length_b   1.000
_cell.length_c   1.000
_cell.angle_alpha   90.00
_cell.angle_beta   90.00
_cell.angle_gamma   90.00
#
_symmetry.space_group_name_H-M   'P 1'
#
loop_
_entity.id
_entity.type
_entity.pdbx_description
1 polymer ?
#
loop_
_entity_poly.entity_id
_entity_poly.type
_entity_poly.pdbx_seq_one_letter_code
_entity_poly.pdbx_strand_id
1 'polypeptide(L)' 'MDLPADFLLFEQTAWVSVHRGGWDLPGGGRRTIRRPVGVHGVYVNGVEVYGENGYAL' A
#
# COMPACT_ATOMS: atom_id res chain seq x y z
N MET A 1 -4.28 -24.93 -13.76
CA MET A 1 -3.20 -23.95 -13.58
C MET A 1 -3.75 -22.88 -12.67
N ASP A 2 -3.09 -22.62 -11.54
CA ASP A 2 -3.55 -21.61 -10.60
C ASP A 2 -3.28 -20.22 -11.19
N LEU A 3 -4.32 -19.38 -11.20
CA LEU A 3 -4.19 -17.99 -11.60
C LEU A 3 -3.67 -17.18 -10.40
N PRO A 4 -2.73 -16.25 -10.62
CA PRO A 4 -2.27 -15.36 -9.56
C PRO A 4 -3.45 -14.54 -9.00
N ALA A 5 -3.43 -14.29 -7.69
CA ALA A 5 -4.51 -13.61 -6.99
C ALA A 5 -4.16 -12.15 -6.69
N ASP A 6 -5.17 -11.29 -6.81
CA ASP A 6 -5.15 -9.91 -6.34
C ASP A 6 -5.99 -9.82 -5.08
N PHE A 7 -5.40 -9.37 -3.97
CA PHE A 7 -6.13 -9.20 -2.72
C PHE A 7 -5.47 -8.21 -1.77
N LEU A 8 -6.23 -7.80 -0.75
CA LEU A 8 -5.85 -6.88 0.30
C LEU A 8 -6.13 -7.53 1.66
N LEU A 9 -5.14 -7.57 2.54
CA LEU A 9 -5.28 -7.99 3.92
C LEU A 9 -5.38 -6.76 4.82
N PHE A 10 -6.45 -6.66 5.59
CA PHE A 10 -6.75 -5.50 6.43
C PHE A 10 -7.49 -5.91 7.71
N GLU A 11 -7.34 -5.12 8.76
CA GLU A 11 -8.14 -5.24 9.99
C GLU A 11 -9.50 -4.55 9.84
N GLN A 12 -10.50 -4.96 10.61
CA GLN A 12 -11.85 -4.39 10.55
C GLN A 12 -11.89 -2.88 10.85
N THR A 13 -10.90 -2.38 11.60
CA THR A 13 -10.73 -0.97 11.96
C THR A 13 -10.00 -0.16 10.90
N ALA A 14 -9.65 -0.74 9.74
CA ALA A 14 -9.01 -0.01 8.65
C ALA A 14 -9.85 1.20 8.23
N TRP A 15 -9.19 2.35 8.05
CA TRP A 15 -9.85 3.61 7.79
C TRP A 15 -9.03 4.50 6.86
N VAL A 16 -9.71 5.47 6.23
CA VAL A 16 -9.09 6.38 5.27
C VAL A 16 -8.30 7.46 6.01
N SER A 17 -6.97 7.33 6.05
CA SER A 17 -6.10 8.28 6.75
C SER A 17 -6.25 9.72 6.25
N VAL A 18 -5.95 10.71 7.09
CA VAL A 18 -5.81 12.10 6.63
C VAL A 18 -4.76 12.22 5.52
N HIS A 19 -4.94 13.18 4.62
CA HIS A 19 -3.98 13.46 3.57
C HIS A 19 -2.66 13.97 4.17
N ARG A 20 -1.54 13.46 3.66
CA ARG A 20 -0.19 13.90 4.03
C ARG A 20 0.61 14.22 2.76
N GLY A 21 1.36 15.32 2.78
CA GLY A 21 2.36 15.60 1.75
C GLY A 21 3.58 14.69 1.89
N GLY A 22 4.02 14.08 0.78
CA GLY A 22 5.26 13.32 0.65
C GLY A 22 6.15 13.92 -0.45
N TRP A 23 7.47 13.90 -0.21
CA TRP A 23 8.52 14.28 -1.15
C TRP A 23 9.28 13.04 -1.62
N ASP A 24 8.53 12.02 -2.01
CA ASP A 24 9.02 10.67 -2.28
C ASP A 24 8.83 10.25 -3.76
N LEU A 25 8.45 11.19 -4.63
CA LEU A 25 8.43 10.93 -6.07
C LEU A 25 9.85 10.99 -6.64
N PRO A 26 10.16 10.13 -7.65
CA PRO A 26 11.37 10.27 -8.45
C PRO A 26 11.54 11.71 -8.96
N GLY A 27 12.74 12.26 -8.82
CA GLY A 27 13.04 13.65 -9.18
C GLY A 27 12.64 14.70 -8.12
N GLY A 28 12.27 14.28 -6.90
CA GLY A 28 11.96 15.20 -5.80
C GLY A 28 10.56 15.84 -5.89
N GLY A 29 9.68 15.27 -6.72
CA GLY A 29 8.30 15.73 -6.85
C GLY A 29 7.51 15.57 -5.55
N ARG A 30 6.53 16.45 -5.34
CA ARG A 30 5.60 16.35 -4.22
C ARG A 30 4.37 15.57 -4.64
N ARG A 31 3.95 14.61 -3.81
CA ARG A 31 2.61 14.01 -3.88
C ARG A 31 1.85 14.18 -2.58
N THR A 32 0.54 14.18 -2.68
CA THR A 32 -0.34 14.02 -1.52
C THR A 32 -0.71 12.54 -1.46
N ILE A 33 -0.39 11.89 -0.33
CA ILE A 33 -0.71 10.47 -0.10
C ILE A 33 -1.63 10.31 1.11
N ARG A 34 -2.29 9.16 1.17
CA ARG A 34 -2.87 8.62 2.40
C ARG A 34 -2.03 7.43 2.83
N ARG A 35 -1.84 7.27 4.14
CA ARG A 35 -1.21 6.07 4.69
C ARG A 35 -2.25 4.95 4.68
N PRO A 36 -1.85 3.72 4.35
CA PRO A 36 -2.75 2.57 4.35
C PRO A 36 -2.91 2.04 5.79
N VAL A 37 -3.56 2.83 6.65
CA VAL A 37 -3.75 2.51 8.08
C VAL A 37 -4.69 1.31 8.23
N GLY A 38 -4.25 0.29 8.97
CA GLY A 38 -4.98 -0.97 9.14
C GLY A 38 -4.88 -1.93 7.96
N VAL A 39 -4.03 -1.64 6.96
CA VAL A 39 -3.70 -2.58 5.88
C VAL A 39 -2.41 -3.30 6.26
N HIS A 40 -2.46 -4.63 6.25
CA HIS A 40 -1.32 -5.49 6.56
C HIS A 40 -0.62 -6.01 5.30
N GLY A 41 -1.33 -6.11 4.18
CA GLY A 41 -0.78 -6.68 2.95
C GLY A 41 -1.56 -6.29 1.71
N VAL A 42 -0.85 -6.06 0.60
CA VAL A 42 -1.42 -5.84 -0.72
C VAL A 42 -0.71 -6.73 -1.73
N TYR A 43 -1.48 -7.51 -2.47
CA TYR A 43 -0.96 -8.48 -3.44
C TYR A 43 -1.48 -8.15 -4.82
N VAL A 44 -0.56 -8.06 -5.78
CA VAL A 44 -0.85 -7.83 -7.20
C VAL A 44 -0.19 -8.93 -8.01
N ASN A 45 -0.98 -9.66 -8.78
CA ASN A 45 -0.59 -10.87 -9.48
C ASN A 45 0.16 -11.86 -8.56
N GLY A 46 -0.31 -12.03 -7.33
CA GLY A 46 0.29 -12.91 -6.33
C GLY A 46 1.61 -12.39 -5.71
N VAL A 47 2.05 -11.19 -6.05
CA VAL A 47 3.25 -10.55 -5.48
C VAL A 47 2.86 -9.56 -4.40
N GLU A 48 3.46 -9.66 -3.22
CA GLU A 48 3.27 -8.67 -2.14
C GLU A 48 3.96 -7.36 -2.50
N VAL A 49 3.19 -6.31 -2.75
CA VAL A 49 3.70 -4.98 -3.12
C VAL A 49 3.73 -4.01 -1.93
N TYR A 50 3.00 -4.33 -0.87
CA TYR A 50 3.01 -3.61 0.39
C TYR A 50 2.73 -4.61 1.52
N GLY A 51 3.52 -4.54 2.59
CA GLY A 51 3.37 -5.39 3.77
C GLY A 51 3.76 -4.68 5.06
N GLU A 52 4.12 -5.44 6.10
CA GLU A 52 4.55 -4.88 7.40
C GLU A 52 5.74 -3.93 7.28
N ASN A 53 6.62 -4.17 6.31
CA ASN A 53 7.81 -3.35 6.06
C ASN A 53 7.56 -2.15 5.13
N GLY A 54 6.31 -1.90 4.74
CA GLY A 54 5.93 -0.85 3.80
C GLY A 54 5.93 -1.32 2.34
N TYR A 55 6.14 -0.39 1.42
CA TYR A 55 6.18 -0.69 -0.02
C TYR A 55 7.43 -1.51 -0.36
N ALA A 56 7.26 -2.54 -1.20
CA ALA A 56 8.39 -3.25 -1.80
C ALA A 56 9.27 -2.24 -2.57
N LEU A 57 10.60 -2.33 -2.38
CA LEU A 57 11.60 -1.53 -3.09
C LEU A 57 11.98 -2.17 -4.42
#